data_AF-A0A519PI13-F1
#
_entry.id   AF-A0A519PI13-F1
#
_cell.length_a   1.000
_cell.length_b   1.000
_cell.length_c   1.000
_cell.angle_alpha   90.00
_cell.angle_beta   90.00
_cell.angle_gamma   90.00
#
_symmetry.space_group_name_H-M   'P 1'
#
loop_
_entity.id
_entity.type
_entity.pdbx_description
1 polymer ?
#
loop_
_entity_poly.entity_id
_entity_poly.type
_entity_poly.pdbx_seq_one_letter_code
_entity_poly.pdbx_strand_id
1 'polypeptide(L)'
;MKPVTDRSALYVGEVVHQRVRTFDHRLRYRTWMVLLDLDELDSLQTRLKRLPRKAFGLISFRSEDHGDRSGSPLRGQVEARLAEAGITDSAHSIRLLTMPRILGYGFNPISVFFCHRADGSVGALLYEVTNTFHERHSYLIAGPADGPIRQTAEKALFVSPFMDMGMTYDFTVR
;
A
#
# COMPACT_ATOMS: atom_id res chain seq x y z
N MET A 1 -13.97 15.11 25.58
CA MET A 1 -12.93 14.90 24.55
C MET A 1 -12.99 13.44 24.16
N LYS A 2 -13.55 13.09 22.98
CA LYS A 2 -13.59 11.69 22.53
C LYS A 2 -12.14 11.23 22.30
N PRO A 3 -11.75 10.02 22.71
CA PRO A 3 -10.43 9.51 22.38
C PRO A 3 -10.34 9.44 20.85
N VAL A 4 -9.37 10.15 20.28
CA VAL A 4 -9.00 9.96 18.87
C VAL A 4 -8.25 8.64 18.84
N THR A 5 -8.95 7.56 18.47
CA THR A 5 -8.28 6.33 18.05
C THR A 5 -7.76 6.59 16.64
N ASP A 6 -6.54 7.13 16.53
CA ASP A 6 -5.87 7.27 15.24
C ASP A 6 -5.86 5.89 14.56
N ARG A 7 -6.42 5.80 13.35
CA ARG A 7 -6.47 4.55 12.57
C ARG A 7 -5.19 4.30 11.80
N SER A 8 -4.34 5.32 11.71
CA SER A 8 -3.00 5.28 11.15
C SER A 8 -1.97 4.75 12.16
N ALA A 9 -1.01 3.96 11.70
CA ALA A 9 -0.03 3.29 12.56
C ALA A 9 1.33 3.07 11.88
N LEU A 10 2.37 2.82 12.69
CA LEU A 10 3.68 2.37 12.22
C LEU A 10 3.76 0.85 12.30
N TYR A 11 4.07 0.19 11.19
CA TYR A 11 4.28 -1.25 11.12
C TYR A 11 5.77 -1.54 11.08
N VAL A 12 6.28 -2.27 12.07
CA VAL A 12 7.67 -2.73 12.10
C VAL A 12 7.68 -4.23 11.87
N GLY A 13 8.47 -4.69 10.91
CA GLY A 13 8.49 -6.10 10.53
C GLY A 13 9.76 -6.51 9.80
N GLU A 14 9.69 -7.67 9.17
CA GLU A 14 10.76 -8.22 8.35
C GLU A 14 10.25 -8.46 6.93
N VAL A 15 11.09 -8.15 5.96
CA VAL A 15 10.88 -8.57 4.58
C VAL A 15 11.84 -9.70 4.29
N VAL A 16 11.30 -10.78 3.70
CA VAL A 16 12.06 -11.95 3.29
C VAL A 16 11.87 -12.13 1.78
N HIS A 17 12.97 -12.05 1.04
CA HIS A 17 13.03 -12.46 -0.35
C HIS A 17 13.66 -13.85 -0.40
N GLN A 18 12.94 -14.84 -0.91
CA GLN A 18 13.43 -16.20 -1.05
C GLN A 18 13.20 -16.69 -2.47
N ARG A 19 14.26 -17.17 -3.12
CA ARG A 19 14.17 -17.90 -4.38
C ARG A 19 14.25 -19.39 -4.06
N VAL A 20 13.23 -20.14 -4.45
CA VAL A 20 13.11 -21.58 -4.18
C VAL A 20 13.46 -22.45 -5.39
N ARG A 21 13.62 -21.86 -6.58
CA ARG A 21 14.01 -22.56 -7.82
C ARG A 21 15.39 -22.08 -8.29
N THR A 22 16.14 -23.03 -8.85
CA THR A 22 17.50 -22.88 -9.42
C THR A 22 18.62 -22.76 -8.38
N PHE A 23 18.52 -21.84 -7.42
CA PHE A 23 19.49 -21.70 -6.31
C PHE A 23 18.76 -21.27 -5.04
N ASP A 24 19.12 -21.83 -3.88
CA ASP A 24 18.59 -21.35 -2.59
C ASP A 24 19.27 -20.02 -2.24
N HIS A 25 18.51 -18.93 -2.41
CA HIS A 25 18.95 -17.60 -2.03
C HIS A 25 17.87 -16.94 -1.20
N ARG A 26 18.25 -16.56 0.03
CA ARG A 26 17.36 -15.95 1.01
C ARG A 26 17.97 -14.67 1.55
N LEU A 27 17.31 -13.56 1.27
CA LEU A 27 17.61 -12.26 1.86
C LEU A 27 16.53 -11.92 2.88
N ARG A 28 16.92 -11.58 4.10
CA ARG A 28 16.02 -11.14 5.17
C ARG A 28 16.53 -9.82 5.73
N TYR A 29 15.65 -8.83 5.85
CA TYR A 29 16.00 -7.57 6.49
C TYR A 29 14.81 -7.00 7.26
N ARG A 30 15.11 -6.25 8.32
CA ARG A 30 14.11 -5.50 9.08
C ARG A 30 13.70 -4.27 8.28
N THR A 31 12.42 -3.95 8.32
CA THR A 31 11.88 -2.75 7.71
C THR A 31 10.75 -2.19 8.55
N TRP A 32 10.31 -1.00 8.18
CA TRP A 32 9.13 -0.38 8.72
C TRP A 32 8.33 0.27 7.59
N MET A 33 7.02 0.30 7.75
CA MET A 33 6.06 0.90 6.83
C MET A 33 5.06 1.73 7.63
N VAL A 34 4.39 2.66 6.97
CA VAL A 34 3.30 3.44 7.57
C VAL A 34 1.98 2.93 7.01
N LEU A 35 1.01 2.70 7.90
CA LEU A 35 -0.38 2.55 7.56
C LEU A 35 -1.05 3.90 7.76
N LEU A 36 -1.60 4.47 6.71
CA LEU A 36 -2.24 5.78 6.72
C LEU A 36 -3.71 5.64 6.36
N ASP A 37 -4.61 6.05 7.25
CA ASP A 37 -6.01 6.26 6.86
C ASP A 37 -6.08 7.51 5.98
N LEU A 38 -6.61 7.37 4.76
CA LEU A 38 -6.64 8.47 3.79
C LEU A 38 -7.49 9.65 4.29
N ASP A 39 -8.46 9.40 5.18
CA ASP A 39 -9.31 10.44 5.77
C ASP A 39 -8.57 11.24 6.87
N GLU A 40 -7.44 10.74 7.36
CA GLU A 40 -6.65 11.36 8.44
C GLU A 40 -5.45 12.18 7.92
N LEU A 41 -5.13 12.13 6.62
CA LEU A 41 -3.87 12.66 6.07
C LEU A 41 -3.59 14.13 6.41
N ASP A 42 -4.58 15.02 6.27
CA ASP A 42 -4.42 16.45 6.55
C ASP A 42 -4.19 16.73 8.05
N SER A 43 -4.92 16.01 8.91
CA SER A 43 -4.79 16.08 10.36
C SER A 43 -3.41 15.58 10.80
N LEU A 44 -2.96 14.44 10.26
CA LEU A 44 -1.64 13.88 10.52
C LEU A 44 -0.54 14.83 10.06
N GLN A 45 -0.63 15.37 8.84
CA GLN A 45 0.37 16.31 8.34
C GLN A 45 0.45 17.56 9.22
N THR A 46 -0.69 18.08 9.69
CA THR A 46 -0.74 19.23 10.60
C THR A 46 -0.11 18.91 11.95
N ARG A 47 -0.38 17.74 12.52
CA ARG A 47 0.23 17.28 13.78
C ARG A 47 1.74 17.09 13.64
N LEU A 48 2.20 16.48 12.56
CA LEU A 48 3.62 16.26 12.28
C LEU A 48 4.38 17.58 12.06
N LYS A 49 3.76 18.57 11.38
CA LYS A 49 4.33 19.93 11.23
C LYS A 49 4.51 20.66 12.57
N ARG A 50 3.75 20.30 13.61
CA ARG A 50 3.85 20.88 14.96
C ARG A 50 4.97 20.24 15.81
N LEU A 51 5.52 19.10 15.38
CA LEU A 51 6.68 18.51 16.05
C LEU A 51 7.94 19.33 15.77
N PRO A 52 8.87 19.43 16.74
CA PRO A 52 10.07 20.26 16.58
C PRO A 52 10.84 19.87 15.31
N ARG A 53 11.11 20.88 14.47
CA ARG A 53 11.53 20.81 13.05
C ARG A 53 12.78 19.97 12.72
N LYS A 54 13.46 19.37 13.70
CA LYS A 54 14.71 18.62 13.48
C LYS A 54 14.52 17.13 13.14
N ALA A 55 13.35 16.53 13.41
CA ALA A 55 13.13 15.09 13.18
C ALA A 55 12.29 14.74 11.93
N PHE A 56 11.40 15.62 11.48
CA PHE A 56 10.36 15.28 10.48
C PHE A 56 10.59 15.80 9.06
N GLY A 57 11.61 16.62 8.82
CA GLY A 57 12.09 16.87 7.44
C GLY A 57 12.71 15.62 6.79
N LEU A 58 12.93 14.57 7.58
CA LEU A 58 13.52 13.31 7.17
C LEU A 58 12.50 12.30 6.66
N ILE A 59 11.21 12.39 7.04
CA ILE A 59 10.18 11.41 6.62
C ILE A 59 9.02 12.18 6.00
N SER A 60 8.65 11.84 4.77
CA SER A 60 7.55 12.52 4.06
C SER A 60 6.68 11.54 3.29
N PHE A 61 5.37 11.80 3.31
CA PHE A 61 4.39 11.17 2.45
C PHE A 61 3.98 12.18 1.37
N ARG A 62 3.94 11.73 0.12
CA ARG A 62 3.48 12.50 -1.03
C ARG A 62 2.42 11.69 -1.76
N SER A 63 1.22 12.24 -1.92
CA SER A 63 0.14 11.54 -2.63
C SER A 63 0.49 11.27 -4.09
N GLU A 64 1.34 12.10 -4.70
CA GLU A 64 1.82 11.95 -6.08
C GLU A 64 2.72 10.73 -6.26
N ASP A 65 3.27 10.18 -5.17
CA ASP A 65 3.98 8.90 -5.21
C ASP A 65 3.03 7.72 -5.34
N HIS A 66 1.72 7.94 -5.34
CA HIS A 66 0.67 6.92 -5.37
C HIS A 66 -0.37 7.25 -6.44
N GLY A 67 -1.17 6.24 -6.80
CA GLY A 67 -2.22 6.38 -7.80
C GLY A 67 -1.67 6.70 -9.19
N ASP A 68 -2.44 7.50 -9.93
CA ASP A 68 -2.22 7.88 -11.33
C ASP A 68 -1.27 9.09 -11.52
N ARG A 69 -0.79 9.69 -10.42
CA ARG A 69 0.06 10.90 -10.43
C ARG A 69 -0.58 12.16 -11.01
N SER A 70 -1.90 12.17 -11.20
CA SER A 70 -2.65 13.34 -11.70
C SER A 70 -2.73 14.50 -10.70
N GLY A 71 -2.38 14.25 -9.42
CA GLY A 71 -2.59 15.20 -8.33
C GLY A 71 -4.02 15.21 -7.79
N SER A 72 -4.93 14.41 -8.37
CA SER A 72 -6.27 14.22 -7.81
C SER A 72 -6.21 13.47 -6.47
N PRO A 73 -7.19 13.66 -5.57
CA PRO A 73 -7.21 13.00 -4.27
C PRO A 73 -7.16 11.48 -4.39
N LEU A 74 -6.19 10.85 -3.71
CA LEU A 74 -5.94 9.40 -3.79
C LEU A 74 -7.17 8.57 -3.40
N ARG A 75 -7.97 9.04 -2.44
CA ARG A 75 -9.24 8.40 -2.06
C ARG A 75 -10.18 8.26 -3.26
N GLY A 76 -10.40 9.35 -3.99
CA GLY A 76 -11.29 9.37 -5.15
C GLY A 76 -10.80 8.47 -6.29
N GLN A 77 -9.48 8.34 -6.46
CA GLN A 77 -8.91 7.40 -7.42
C GLN A 77 -9.20 5.95 -7.04
N VAL A 78 -9.02 5.58 -5.77
CA VAL A 78 -9.32 4.22 -5.29
C VAL A 78 -10.81 3.94 -5.39
N GLU A 79 -11.68 4.89 -5.03
CA GLU A 79 -13.12 4.79 -5.21
C GLU A 79 -13.53 4.55 -6.66
N ALA A 80 -12.93 5.28 -7.60
CA ALA A 80 -13.18 5.07 -9.03
C ALA A 80 -12.79 3.66 -9.47
N ARG A 81 -11.64 3.14 -9.01
CA ARG A 81 -11.22 1.76 -9.29
C ARG A 81 -12.17 0.72 -8.70
N LEU A 82 -12.65 0.93 -7.48
CA LEU A 82 -13.64 0.05 -6.86
C LEU A 82 -14.94 0.06 -7.66
N ALA A 83 -15.42 1.24 -8.07
CA ALA A 83 -16.62 1.40 -8.86
C ALA A 83 -16.50 0.75 -10.26
N GLU A 84 -15.36 0.92 -10.94
CA GLU A 84 -15.05 0.27 -12.23
C GLU A 84 -15.14 -1.26 -12.13
N ALA A 85 -14.75 -1.83 -10.98
CA ALA A 85 -14.83 -3.26 -10.70
C ALA A 85 -16.19 -3.71 -10.16
N GLY A 86 -17.17 -2.81 -10.02
CA GLY A 86 -18.50 -3.12 -9.46
C GLY A 86 -18.53 -3.32 -7.94
N ILE A 87 -17.48 -2.90 -7.22
CA ILE A 87 -17.37 -3.00 -5.77
C ILE A 87 -17.87 -1.69 -5.15
N THR A 88 -19.07 -1.70 -4.57
CA THR A 88 -19.75 -0.49 -4.07
C THR A 88 -19.80 -0.38 -2.54
N ASP A 89 -19.45 -1.45 -1.83
CA ASP A 89 -19.58 -1.57 -0.37
C ASP A 89 -18.27 -1.37 0.40
N SER A 90 -17.14 -1.22 -0.30
CA SER A 90 -15.79 -1.32 0.26
C SER A 90 -15.03 0.00 0.34
N ALA A 91 -15.71 1.15 0.23
CA ALA A 91 -15.10 2.48 0.25
C ALA A 91 -15.36 3.27 1.56
N HIS A 92 -15.81 2.60 2.63
CA HIS A 92 -16.14 3.27 3.89
C HIS A 92 -14.90 3.90 4.53
N SER A 93 -13.79 3.16 4.59
CA SER A 93 -12.48 3.65 5.01
C SER A 93 -11.43 3.02 4.10
N ILE A 94 -10.46 3.82 3.66
CA ILE A 94 -9.37 3.35 2.80
C ILE A 94 -8.07 3.62 3.53
N ARG A 95 -7.29 2.57 3.78
CA ARG A 95 -6.01 2.66 4.48
C ARG A 95 -4.88 2.22 3.58
N LEU A 96 -3.81 2.99 3.53
CA LEU A 96 -2.65 2.76 2.68
C LEU A 96 -1.46 2.29 3.52
N LEU A 97 -1.01 1.06 3.28
CA LEU A 97 0.28 0.57 3.78
C LEU A 97 1.36 0.86 2.75
N THR A 98 2.34 1.69 3.10
CA THR A 98 3.38 2.16 2.18
C THR A 98 4.70 2.46 2.89
N MET A 99 5.80 2.44 2.15
CA MET A 99 7.07 2.99 2.62
C MET A 99 7.11 4.50 2.34
N PRO A 100 7.24 5.37 3.35
CA PRO A 100 7.35 6.80 3.13
C PRO A 100 8.74 7.14 2.58
N ARG A 101 8.89 8.34 2.02
CA ARG A 101 10.21 8.84 1.62
C ARG A 101 11.04 9.17 2.85
N ILE A 102 12.31 8.76 2.85
CA ILE A 102 13.34 9.13 3.81
C ILE A 102 14.30 10.11 3.13
N LEU A 103 14.48 11.31 3.68
CA LEU A 103 15.32 12.37 3.11
C LEU A 103 14.93 12.75 1.66
N GLY A 104 13.65 12.59 1.31
CA GLY A 104 13.16 12.80 -0.05
C GLY A 104 13.41 11.63 -1.02
N TYR A 105 14.15 10.62 -0.60
CA TYR A 105 14.40 9.38 -1.35
C TYR A 105 13.45 8.28 -0.89
N GLY A 106 12.95 7.49 -1.82
CA GLY A 106 12.09 6.37 -1.49
C GLY A 106 11.84 5.54 -2.74
N PHE A 107 12.15 4.25 -2.65
CA PHE A 107 11.68 3.27 -3.61
C PHE A 107 10.69 2.36 -2.88
N ASN A 108 9.41 2.54 -3.16
CA ASN A 108 8.35 1.71 -2.61
C ASN A 108 7.91 0.68 -3.68
N PRO A 109 8.38 -0.57 -3.62
CA PRO A 109 8.07 -1.56 -4.65
C PRO A 109 6.59 -1.97 -4.63
N ILE A 110 5.93 -1.81 -3.48
CA ILE A 110 4.51 -2.15 -3.33
C ILE A 110 3.83 -1.25 -2.30
N SER A 111 2.67 -0.72 -2.66
CA SER A 111 1.72 -0.08 -1.75
C SER A 111 0.45 -0.93 -1.71
N VAL A 112 -0.14 -1.10 -0.52
CA VAL A 112 -1.38 -1.89 -0.37
C VAL A 112 -2.48 -0.99 0.18
N PHE A 113 -3.57 -0.84 -0.57
CA PHE A 113 -4.77 -0.17 -0.08
C PHE A 113 -5.76 -1.19 0.45
N PHE A 114 -6.05 -1.08 1.74
CA PHE A 114 -7.09 -1.81 2.43
C PHE A 114 -8.39 -1.02 2.33
N CYS A 115 -9.34 -1.54 1.55
CA CYS A 115 -10.63 -0.93 1.29
C CYS A 115 -11.66 -1.60 2.21
N HIS A 116 -12.12 -0.86 3.22
CA HIS A 116 -12.98 -1.37 4.28
C HIS A 116 -14.46 -1.11 4.01
N ARG A 117 -15.29 -2.07 4.43
CA ARG A 117 -16.75 -1.93 4.51
C ARG A 117 -17.16 -1.14 5.75
N ALA A 118 -18.45 -0.80 5.83
CA ALA A 118 -19.04 -0.09 6.96
C ALA A 118 -18.94 -0.85 8.30
N ASP A 119 -18.90 -2.19 8.26
CA ASP A 119 -18.69 -3.05 9.43
C ASP A 119 -17.21 -3.13 9.88
N GLY A 120 -16.30 -2.44 9.19
CA GLY A 120 -14.86 -2.43 9.47
C GLY A 120 -14.08 -3.55 8.81
N SER A 121 -14.76 -4.52 8.19
CA SER A 121 -14.13 -5.63 7.48
C SER A 121 -13.44 -5.19 6.19
N VAL A 122 -12.42 -5.91 5.74
CA VAL A 122 -11.77 -5.63 4.44
C VAL A 122 -12.65 -6.22 3.33
N GLY A 123 -13.06 -5.38 2.39
CA GLY A 123 -13.85 -5.81 1.24
C GLY A 123 -13.10 -5.84 -0.09
N ALA A 124 -12.01 -5.08 -0.20
CA ALA A 124 -11.09 -5.18 -1.31
C ALA A 124 -9.66 -4.81 -0.92
N LEU A 125 -8.71 -5.35 -1.68
CA LEU A 125 -7.31 -4.96 -1.64
C LEU A 125 -6.90 -4.45 -3.01
N LEU A 126 -6.25 -3.28 -3.04
CA LEU A 126 -5.58 -2.77 -4.23
C LEU A 126 -4.08 -2.82 -4.01
N TYR A 127 -3.39 -3.68 -4.76
CA TYR A 127 -1.93 -3.77 -4.73
C TYR A 127 -1.35 -2.88 -5.82
N GLU A 128 -0.72 -1.79 -5.43
CA GLU A 128 0.02 -0.92 -6.34
C GLU A 128 1.48 -1.36 -6.38
N VAL A 129 1.90 -1.99 -7.47
CA VAL A 129 3.29 -2.43 -7.67
C VAL A 129 4.02 -1.40 -8.51
N THR A 130 5.18 -0.96 -8.05
CA THR A 130 6.07 -0.05 -8.79
C THR A 130 7.39 -0.75 -9.09
N ASN A 131 7.82 -0.77 -10.35
CA ASN A 131 9.09 -1.38 -10.74
C ASN A 131 10.26 -0.39 -10.63
N THR A 132 11.49 -0.88 -10.84
CA THR A 132 12.71 -0.07 -10.81
C THR A 132 12.81 0.97 -11.94
N PHE A 133 11.93 0.91 -12.94
CA PHE A 133 11.80 1.89 -14.02
C PHE A 133 10.73 2.95 -13.71
N HIS A 134 10.17 2.94 -12.49
CA HIS A 134 9.09 3.80 -12.04
C HIS A 134 7.78 3.66 -12.81
N GLU A 135 7.59 2.56 -13.53
CA GLU A 135 6.30 2.13 -14.05
C GLU A 135 5.47 1.52 -12.91
N ARG A 136 4.15 1.58 -13.05
CA ARG A 136 3.23 1.18 -12.01
C ARG A 136 2.07 0.40 -12.58
N HIS A 137 1.63 -0.59 -11.83
CA HIS A 137 0.41 -1.32 -12.12
C HIS A 137 -0.35 -1.61 -10.83
N SER A 138 -1.67 -1.52 -10.89
CA SER A 138 -2.53 -1.77 -9.73
C SER A 138 -3.37 -3.03 -9.95
N TYR A 139 -3.25 -3.98 -9.03
CA TYR A 139 -4.05 -5.20 -9.01
C TYR A 139 -5.16 -5.02 -7.98
N LEU A 140 -6.39 -4.83 -8.45
CA LEU A 140 -7.58 -4.76 -7.58
C LEU A 140 -8.17 -6.15 -7.44
N ILE A 141 -8.33 -6.60 -6.20
CA ILE A 141 -8.90 -7.92 -5.92
C ILE A 141 -9.91 -7.81 -4.78
N ALA A 142 -11.16 -8.18 -5.08
CA ALA A 142 -12.22 -8.27 -4.08
C ALA A 142 -11.90 -9.39 -3.07
N GLY A 143 -12.25 -9.18 -1.80
CA GLY A 143 -11.99 -10.15 -0.75
C GLY A 143 -13.19 -10.31 0.18
N PRO A 144 -13.60 -11.55 0.51
CA PRO A 144 -14.49 -11.78 1.64
C PRO A 144 -13.74 -11.56 2.95
N ALA A 145 -14.49 -11.12 3.94
CA ALA A 145 -14.03 -10.93 5.31
C ALA A 145 -14.36 -12.17 6.12
N ASP A 146 -13.42 -13.12 6.19
CA ASP A 146 -13.25 -14.05 7.31
C ASP A 146 -11.99 -14.90 7.05
N GLY A 147 -10.93 -14.68 7.84
CA GLY A 147 -9.65 -15.41 7.73
C GLY A 147 -8.64 -14.82 6.74
N PRO A 148 -7.55 -15.56 6.44
CA PRO A 148 -6.49 -15.08 5.54
C PRO A 148 -7.01 -14.79 4.13
N ILE A 149 -6.75 -13.59 3.64
CA ILE A 149 -7.09 -13.20 2.26
C ILE A 149 -6.02 -13.80 1.35
N ARG A 150 -6.39 -14.80 0.54
CA ARG A 150 -5.54 -15.42 -0.48
C ARG A 150 -6.06 -15.06 -1.86
N GLN A 151 -5.18 -14.55 -2.70
CA GLN A 151 -5.56 -13.91 -3.96
C GLN A 151 -4.49 -14.14 -5.02
N THR A 152 -4.88 -14.16 -6.29
CA THR A 152 -3.95 -14.35 -7.41
C THR A 152 -4.20 -13.35 -8.52
N ALA A 153 -3.14 -12.90 -9.20
CA ALA A 153 -3.25 -12.07 -10.39
C ALA A 153 -2.16 -12.41 -11.41
N GLU A 154 -2.47 -12.34 -12.70
CA GLU A 154 -1.45 -12.47 -13.73
C GLU A 154 -0.46 -11.29 -13.64
N LYS A 155 0.83 -11.59 -13.78
CA LYS A 155 1.88 -10.58 -13.72
C LYS A 155 1.83 -9.69 -14.97
N ALA A 156 1.14 -8.56 -14.83
CA ALA A 156 1.03 -7.54 -15.88
C ALA A 156 2.19 -6.51 -15.90
N LEU A 157 3.08 -6.48 -14.90
CA LEU A 157 4.18 -5.51 -14.80
C LEU A 157 5.55 -6.19 -14.93
N PHE A 158 6.42 -5.64 -15.79
CA PHE A 158 7.82 -6.05 -15.84
C PHE A 158 8.55 -5.52 -14.60
N VAL A 159 9.05 -6.40 -13.74
CA VAL A 159 9.72 -6.00 -12.48
C VAL A 159 11.19 -6.39 -12.42
N SER A 160 11.64 -7.30 -13.28
CA SER A 160 13.01 -7.81 -13.25
C SER A 160 13.35 -8.61 -14.52
N PRO A 161 14.59 -8.54 -15.03
CA PRO A 161 15.06 -9.42 -16.11
C PRO A 161 15.20 -10.89 -15.69
N PHE A 162 15.13 -11.20 -14.38
CA PHE A 162 15.23 -12.57 -13.87
C PHE A 162 13.88 -13.27 -13.72
N MET A 163 12.77 -12.59 -14.03
CA MET A 163 11.41 -13.07 -13.83
C MET A 163 10.59 -12.84 -15.10
N ASP A 164 10.14 -13.92 -15.72
CA ASP A 164 9.36 -13.86 -16.94
C ASP A 164 8.01 -13.14 -16.75
N MET A 165 7.37 -12.76 -17.86
CA MET A 165 6.03 -12.17 -17.83
C MET A 165 4.93 -13.23 -17.61
N GLY A 166 5.15 -14.48 -18.03
CA GLY A 166 4.20 -15.60 -17.87
C GLY A 166 4.15 -16.16 -16.44
N MET A 167 4.01 -15.28 -15.45
CA MET A 167 3.95 -15.65 -14.03
C MET A 167 2.66 -15.16 -13.40
N THR A 168 2.29 -15.78 -12.28
CA THR A 168 1.14 -15.39 -11.45
C THR A 168 1.66 -14.92 -10.10
N TYR A 169 1.16 -13.77 -9.65
CA TYR A 169 1.33 -13.36 -8.26
C TYR A 169 0.37 -14.14 -7.38
N ASP A 170 0.87 -14.66 -6.26
CA ASP A 170 0.09 -15.19 -5.14
C ASP A 170 0.23 -14.23 -3.97
N PHE A 171 -0.86 -13.57 -3.60
CA PHE A 171 -0.94 -12.65 -2.49
C PHE A 171 -1.63 -13.33 -1.32
N THR A 172 -1.01 -13.28 -0.15
CA THR A 172 -1.62 -13.73 1.10
C THR A 172 -1.49 -12.65 2.17
N VAL A 173 -2.62 -12.21 2.72
CA VAL A 173 -2.70 -11.30 3.87
C VAL A 173 -3.27 -12.08 5.05
N ARG A 174 -2.66 -11.93 6.23
CA ARG A 174 -3.02 -12.63 7.47
C ARG A 174 -3.20 -11.64 8.61
#